data_AF-A0A517XW46-F1
#
_entry.id   AF-A0A517XW46-F1
#
_cell.length_a   1.000
_cell.length_b   1.000
_cell.length_c   1.000
_cell.angle_alpha   90.00
_cell.angle_beta   90.00
_cell.angle_gamma   90.00
#
_symmetry.space_group_name_H-M   'P 1'
#
loop_
_entity.id
_entity.type
_entity.pdbx_description
1 polymer ?
#
loop_
_entity_poly.entity_id
_entity_poly.type
_entity_poly.pdbx_seq_one_letter_code
_entity_poly.pdbx_strand_id
1 'polypeptide(L)'
;MTTLVSSKPGDLARHLLFVTTPALWPAWPFLPVVRRTRGAEELGVMFDARTVCGRTGFSSTVFKTNLFALPPTVDALLALPRESFDSGEELLASGWAVD
;
A
#
# COMPACT_ATOMS: atom_id res chain seq x y z
N MET A 1 -0.85 15.36 18.30
CA MET A 1 0.32 14.59 18.78
C MET A 1 0.01 13.11 18.58
N THR A 2 0.34 12.61 17.38
CA THR A 2 0.06 11.23 16.92
C THR A 2 1.17 10.33 17.43
N THR A 3 0.81 9.31 18.21
CA THR A 3 1.78 8.33 18.70
C THR A 3 2.11 7.39 17.55
N LEU A 4 3.27 7.57 16.91
CA LEU A 4 3.81 6.60 15.96
C LEU A 4 4.06 5.30 16.74
N VAL A 5 3.39 4.22 16.36
CA VAL A 5 3.78 2.89 16.82
C VAL A 5 5.18 2.64 16.28
N SER A 6 6.18 2.59 17.18
CA SER A 6 7.55 2.32 16.78
C SER A 6 7.64 0.88 16.27
N SER A 7 7.69 0.73 14.94
CA SER A 7 8.10 -0.51 14.29
C SER A 7 9.56 -0.79 14.65
N LYS A 8 9.92 -2.04 14.99
CA LYS A 8 11.33 -2.37 15.23
C LYS A 8 12.13 -2.06 13.96
N PRO A 9 13.43 -1.69 14.04
CA PRO A 9 14.21 -1.36 12.85
C PRO A 9 14.18 -2.43 11.75
N GLY A 10 14.12 -3.72 12.12
CA GLY A 10 13.97 -4.83 11.18
C GLY A 10 12.61 -4.88 10.46
N ASP A 11 11.55 -4.37 11.09
CA ASP A 11 10.22 -4.32 10.49
C ASP A 11 10.16 -3.24 9.41
N LEU A 12 10.76 -2.06 9.65
CA LEU A 12 10.79 -0.97 8.67
C LEU A 12 11.49 -1.37 7.37
N ALA A 13 12.65 -2.01 7.47
CA ALA A 13 13.40 -2.48 6.29
C ALA A 13 12.59 -3.49 5.47
N ARG A 14 11.89 -4.42 6.15
CA ARG A 14 10.99 -5.38 5.50
C ARG A 14 9.86 -4.66 4.76
N HIS A 15 9.17 -3.74 5.44
CA HIS A 15 8.07 -3.00 4.82
C HIS A 15 8.55 -2.20 3.59
N LEU A 16 9.69 -1.51 3.71
CA LEU A 16 10.27 -0.74 2.61
C LEU A 16 10.62 -1.64 1.41
N LEU A 17 11.21 -2.80 1.66
CA LEU A 17 11.51 -3.79 0.62
C LEU A 17 10.24 -4.17 -0.17
N PHE A 18 9.16 -4.51 0.53
CA PHE A 18 7.91 -4.87 -0.14
C PHE A 18 7.29 -3.69 -0.90
N VAL A 19 7.12 -2.51 -0.30
CA VAL A 19 6.43 -1.39 -0.98
C VAL A 19 7.22 -0.85 -2.17
N THR A 20 8.53 -1.11 -2.27
CA THR A 20 9.38 -0.69 -3.40
C THR A 20 9.64 -1.80 -4.43
N THR A 21 9.31 -3.06 -4.11
CA THR A 21 9.67 -4.21 -4.95
C THR A 21 8.46 -5.10 -5.28
N PRO A 22 7.65 -4.75 -6.31
CA PRO A 22 6.46 -5.53 -6.70
C PRO A 22 6.69 -7.01 -6.98
N ALA A 23 7.86 -7.37 -7.48
CA ALA A 23 8.23 -8.76 -7.76
C ALA A 23 8.26 -9.66 -6.51
N LEU A 24 8.26 -9.07 -5.31
CA LEU A 24 8.27 -9.81 -4.04
C LEU A 24 6.87 -9.96 -3.42
N TRP A 25 5.82 -9.38 -4.02
CA TRP A 25 4.48 -9.37 -3.41
C TRP A 25 3.85 -10.77 -3.37
N PRO A 26 3.48 -11.30 -2.19
CA PRO A 26 2.91 -12.65 -2.09
C PRO A 26 1.56 -12.80 -2.81
N ALA A 27 0.80 -11.71 -2.91
CA ALA A 27 -0.51 -11.66 -3.56
C ALA A 27 -0.47 -10.86 -4.87
N TRP A 28 0.66 -10.91 -5.60
CA TRP A 28 0.81 -10.21 -6.89
C TRP A 28 -0.44 -10.45 -7.78
N PRO A 29 -1.05 -9.38 -8.34
CA PRO A 29 -0.50 -8.03 -8.51
C PRO A 29 -0.81 -7.03 -7.39
N PHE A 30 -1.17 -7.50 -6.19
CA PHE A 30 -1.61 -6.67 -5.07
C PHE A 30 -0.70 -6.82 -3.85
N LEU A 31 -0.48 -5.70 -3.15
CA LEU A 31 0.14 -5.69 -1.82
C LEU A 31 -0.83 -5.08 -0.81
N PRO A 32 -1.40 -5.90 0.09
CA PRO A 32 -2.18 -5.39 1.21
C PRO A 32 -1.33 -4.51 2.13
N VAL A 33 -1.91 -3.41 2.56
CA VAL A 33 -1.33 -2.52 3.57
C VAL A 33 -2.40 -2.11 4.57
N VAL A 34 -1.98 -1.90 5.81
CA VAL A 34 -2.84 -1.46 6.90
C VAL A 34 -2.26 -0.20 7.52
N ARG A 35 -3.13 0.73 7.91
CA ARG A 35 -2.76 1.87 8.74
C ARG A 35 -3.58 1.85 10.01
N ARG A 36 -2.89 1.75 11.15
CA ARG A 36 -3.52 1.68 12.46
C ARG A 36 -3.67 3.09 13.03
N THR A 37 -4.90 3.51 13.26
CA THR A 37 -5.24 4.79 13.90
C THR A 37 -5.82 4.54 15.29
N ARG A 38 -6.06 5.60 16.08
CA ARG A 38 -6.64 5.47 17.43
C ARG A 38 -8.09 4.98 17.34
N GLY A 39 -8.26 3.66 17.38
CA GLY A 39 -9.55 2.98 17.46
C GLY A 39 -10.07 2.40 16.14
N ALA A 40 -9.33 2.53 15.03
CA ALA A 40 -9.72 1.94 13.75
C ALA A 40 -8.50 1.50 12.92
N GLU A 41 -8.68 0.40 12.19
CA GLU A 41 -7.77 -0.04 11.14
C GLU A 41 -8.28 0.45 9.79
N GLU A 42 -7.43 1.17 9.07
CA GLU A 42 -7.67 1.49 7.67
C GLU A 42 -7.01 0.43 6.79
N LEU A 43 -7.78 -0.11 5.84
CA LEU A 43 -7.31 -1.09 4.88
C LEU A 43 -6.98 -0.41 3.55
N GLY A 44 -5.91 -0.89 2.92
CA GLY A 44 -5.48 -0.42 1.62
C GLY A 44 -4.80 -1.51 0.82
N VAL A 45 -4.70 -1.27 -0.48
CA VAL A 45 -4.00 -2.14 -1.43
C VAL A 45 -3.13 -1.28 -2.34
N MET A 46 -1.86 -1.64 -2.48
CA MET A 46 -1.04 -1.18 -3.59
C MET A 46 -1.21 -2.13 -4.78
N PHE A 47 -1.07 -1.60 -5.99
CA PHE A 47 -1.28 -2.35 -7.24
C PHE A 47 -0.14 -2.11 -8.21
N ASP A 48 0.40 -3.18 -8.79
CA ASP A 48 1.49 -3.13 -9.78
C ASP A 48 0.95 -2.72 -11.16
N ALA A 49 0.46 -1.48 -11.24
CA ALA A 49 -0.16 -0.93 -12.45
C ALA A 49 0.83 -0.87 -13.63
N ARG A 50 2.13 -0.77 -13.34
CA ARG A 50 3.17 -0.73 -14.36
C ARG A 50 3.27 -2.07 -15.08
N THR A 51 3.38 -3.18 -14.34
CA THR A 51 3.51 -4.51 -14.96
C THR A 51 2.18 -4.99 -15.52
N VAL A 52 1.06 -4.73 -14.83
CA VAL A 52 -0.25 -5.26 -15.25
C VAL A 52 -0.84 -4.52 -16.44
N CYS A 53 -0.75 -3.19 -16.47
CA CYS A 53 -1.44 -2.38 -17.50
C CYS A 53 -0.61 -1.22 -18.06
N GLY A 54 0.70 -1.18 -17.81
CA GLY A 54 1.60 -0.16 -18.37
C GLY A 54 1.38 1.26 -17.83
N ARG A 55 0.65 1.42 -16.70
CA ARG A 55 0.33 2.73 -16.13
C ARG A 55 1.39 3.15 -15.11
N THR A 56 1.84 4.38 -15.22
CA THR A 56 2.81 5.01 -14.31
C THR A 56 2.11 5.92 -13.29
N GLY A 57 2.85 6.40 -12.28
CA GLY A 57 2.32 7.31 -11.26
C GLY A 57 1.57 6.64 -10.10
N PHE A 58 1.63 5.31 -10.01
CA PHE A 58 0.96 4.51 -8.96
C PHE A 58 1.92 3.70 -8.07
N SER A 59 3.23 3.88 -8.22
CA SER A 59 4.24 3.08 -7.51
C SER A 59 4.19 3.21 -5.99
N SER A 60 3.74 4.36 -5.48
CA SER A 60 3.54 4.62 -4.04
C SER A 60 2.10 5.06 -3.79
N THR A 61 1.14 4.35 -4.39
CA THR A 61 -0.29 4.66 -4.26
C THR A 61 -1.03 3.54 -3.52
N VAL A 62 -1.79 3.93 -2.51
CA VAL A 62 -2.66 3.04 -1.75
C VAL A 62 -4.11 3.29 -2.13
N PHE A 63 -4.77 2.31 -2.73
CA PHE A 63 -6.21 2.32 -2.98
C PHE A 63 -6.96 1.87 -1.73
N LYS A 64 -7.97 2.63 -1.31
CA LYS A 64 -8.76 2.39 -0.11
C LYS A 64 -9.78 1.28 -0.35
N THR A 65 -9.33 0.04 -0.17
CA THR A 65 -10.14 -1.17 -0.22
C THR A 65 -9.44 -2.29 0.54
N ASN A 66 -10.10 -3.44 0.67
CA ASN A 66 -9.49 -4.66 1.17
C ASN A 66 -9.26 -5.65 0.01
N LEU A 67 -8.27 -6.54 0.16
CA LEU A 67 -7.89 -7.52 -0.87
C LEU A 67 -9.05 -8.43 -1.29
N PHE A 68 -10.01 -8.69 -0.39
CA PHE A 68 -11.16 -9.57 -0.63
C PHE A 68 -12.37 -8.86 -1.25
N ALA A 69 -12.30 -7.53 -1.42
CA ALA A 69 -13.36 -6.69 -1.99
C ALA A 69 -12.83 -5.82 -3.13
N LEU A 70 -11.87 -6.35 -3.90
CA LEU A 70 -11.37 -5.69 -5.11
C LEU A 70 -12.47 -5.61 -6.17
N PRO A 71 -12.59 -4.48 -6.88
CA PRO A 71 -13.49 -4.40 -8.02
C PRO A 71 -12.98 -5.30 -9.16
N PRO A 72 -13.89 -5.78 -10.03
CA PRO A 72 -13.56 -6.81 -11.02
C PRO A 72 -12.74 -6.28 -12.22
N THR A 73 -12.51 -4.98 -12.32
CA THR A 73 -11.79 -4.37 -13.44
C THR A 73 -10.70 -3.41 -12.97
N VAL A 74 -9.64 -3.29 -13.79
CA VAL A 74 -8.54 -2.34 -13.55
C VAL A 74 -9.05 -0.91 -13.50
N ASP A 75 -9.94 -0.51 -14.42
CA ASP A 75 -10.46 0.86 -14.43
C ASP A 75 -11.25 1.19 -13.15
N ALA A 76 -12.04 0.24 -12.65
CA ALA A 76 -12.76 0.41 -11.38
C ALA A 76 -11.81 0.48 -10.18
N LEU A 77 -10.73 -0.31 -10.18
CA LEU A 77 -9.67 -0.22 -9.16
C LEU A 77 -9.01 1.16 -9.18
N LEU A 78 -8.60 1.63 -10.35
CA LEU A 78 -7.94 2.93 -10.52
C LEU A 78 -8.86 4.11 -10.13
N ALA A 79 -10.19 3.92 -10.17
CA ALA A 79 -11.17 4.92 -9.77
C ALA A 79 -11.47 4.94 -8.26
N LEU A 80 -10.96 3.99 -7.47
CA LEU A 80 -11.18 3.97 -6.02
C LEU A 80 -10.57 5.21 -5.34
N PRO A 81 -11.11 5.63 -4.18
CA PRO A 81 -10.43 6.57 -3.30
C PRO A 81 -9.01 6.07 -3.01
N ARG A 82 -8.03 6.97 -3.03
CA ARG A 82 -6.62 6.60 -2.91
C ARG A 82 -5.79 7.69 -2.27
N GLU A 83 -4.67 7.29 -1.69
CA GLU A 83 -3.60 8.18 -1.25
C GLU A 83 -2.36 7.91 -2.11
N SER A 84 -1.77 8.96 -2.66
CA SER A 84 -0.53 8.88 -3.42
C SER A 84 0.58 9.60 -2.65
N PHE A 85 1.75 8.97 -2.60
CA PHE A 85 2.94 9.48 -1.95
C PHE A 85 4.05 9.64 -2.98
N ASP A 86 5.06 10.45 -2.67
CA ASP A 86 6.22 10.64 -3.53
C ASP A 86 7.15 9.41 -3.48
N SER A 87 7.18 8.69 -2.36
CA SER A 87 8.01 7.49 -2.19
C SER A 87 7.42 6.43 -1.26
N GLY A 88 8.04 5.24 -1.26
CA GLY A 88 7.70 4.17 -0.31
C GLY A 88 8.00 4.57 1.13
N GLU A 89 9.07 5.32 1.37
CA GLU A 89 9.42 5.85 2.69
C GLU A 89 8.35 6.81 3.23
N GLU A 90 7.82 7.69 2.38
CA GLU A 90 6.74 8.61 2.77
C GLU A 90 5.44 7.85 3.07
N LEU A 91 5.10 6.85 2.25
CA LEU A 91 3.99 5.94 2.51
C LEU A 91 4.12 5.31 3.90
N LEU A 92 5.29 4.79 4.25
CA LEU A 92 5.52 4.18 5.57
C LEU A 92 5.51 5.23 6.71
N ALA A 93 6.07 6.41 6.48
CA ALA A 93 6.04 7.52 7.43
C ALA A 93 4.62 8.02 7.71
N SER A 94 3.70 7.88 6.75
CA SER A 94 2.27 8.16 6.93
C SER A 94 1.52 7.10 7.75
N GLY A 95 2.20 6.03 8.16
CA GLY A 95 1.69 4.99 9.04
C GLY A 95 1.09 3.77 8.34
N TRP A 96 1.17 3.70 7.01
CA TRP A 96 0.88 2.47 6.28
C TRP A 96 1.99 1.45 6.53
N ALA A 97 1.61 0.17 6.66
CA ALA A 97 2.54 -0.93 6.84
C ALA A 97 2.01 -2.18 6.12
N VAL A 98 2.93 -3.04 5.70
CA VAL A 98 2.60 -4.34 5.08
C VAL A 98 2.21 -5.35 6.17
N ASP A 99 1.02 -5.95 6.03
CA ASP A 99 0.47 -6.97 6.93
C ASP A 99 -0.09 -8.15 6.12
#